data_AF-A0A645HBI7-F1
#
_entry.id   AF-A0A645HBI7-F1
#
_cell.length_a   1.000
_cell.length_b   1.000
_cell.length_c   1.000
_cell.angle_alpha   90.00
_cell.angle_beta   90.00
_cell.angle_gamma   90.00
#
_symmetry.space_group_name_H-M   'P 1'
#
loop_
_entity.id
_entity.type
_entity.pdbx_description
1 polymer ?
#
loop_
_entity_poly.entity_id
_entity_poly.type
_entity_poly.pdbx_seq_one_letter_code
_entity_poly.pdbx_strand_id
1 'polypeptide(L)'
;MDTDDIMAPERLQKQLAIFESNPDIAIVGSNIEEFVDSTDQIIGRRLVPETNQEICAFSKKRNPFNHMTVMFDKKAILAVGNYRPLKGFEDYMRESVVIFE
;
A
#
# COMPACT_ATOMS: atom_id res chain seq x y z
N MET A 1 5.69 0.79 7.21
CA MET A 1 6.69 -0.29 7.23
C MET A 1 7.18 -0.35 8.63
N ASP A 2 6.90 -1.47 9.25
CA ASP A 2 7.16 -1.73 10.63
C ASP A 2 8.56 -2.34 10.78
N THR A 3 9.04 -2.43 12.02
CA THR A 3 10.42 -2.83 12.29
C THR A 3 10.70 -4.31 12.01
N ASP A 4 9.65 -5.09 11.83
CA ASP A 4 9.64 -6.54 11.57
C ASP A 4 9.44 -6.88 10.08
N ASP A 5 9.30 -5.90 9.20
CA ASP A 5 9.18 -6.11 7.76
C ASP A 5 10.54 -6.16 7.03
N ILE A 6 10.62 -6.96 5.97
CA ILE A 6 11.77 -6.98 5.05
C ILE A 6 11.34 -6.44 3.68
N MET A 7 12.08 -5.45 3.18
CA MET A 7 11.84 -4.83 1.88
C MET A 7 12.60 -5.56 0.76
N ALA A 8 11.92 -5.87 -0.35
CA ALA A 8 12.61 -6.29 -1.57
C ALA A 8 13.57 -5.17 -2.06
N PRO A 9 14.82 -5.48 -2.45
CA PRO A 9 15.84 -4.47 -2.77
C PRO A 9 15.41 -3.46 -3.85
N GLU A 10 14.62 -3.91 -4.82
CA GLU A 10 14.18 -3.10 -5.96
C GLU A 10 12.85 -2.36 -5.71
N ARG A 11 12.22 -2.51 -4.53
CA ARG A 11 10.86 -2.01 -4.28
C ARG A 11 10.76 -0.51 -4.53
N LEU A 12 11.63 0.27 -3.88
CA LEU A 12 11.58 1.73 -3.98
C LEU A 12 11.84 2.21 -5.41
N GLN A 13 12.80 1.60 -6.11
CA GLN A 13 13.12 1.94 -7.50
C GLN A 13 11.89 1.71 -8.40
N LYS A 14 11.22 0.56 -8.27
CA LYS A 14 10.04 0.24 -9.07
C LYS A 14 8.86 1.16 -8.77
N GLN A 15 8.62 1.44 -7.49
CA GLN A 15 7.53 2.34 -7.08
C GLN A 15 7.77 3.77 -7.55
N LEU A 16 9.01 4.26 -7.44
CA LEU A 16 9.37 5.60 -7.93
C LEU A 16 9.19 5.70 -9.44
N ALA A 17 9.65 4.70 -10.20
CA ALA A 17 9.47 4.66 -11.65
C ALA A 17 7.98 4.72 -12.07
N ILE A 18 7.08 4.12 -11.27
CA ILE A 18 5.64 4.21 -11.50
C ILE A 18 5.15 5.66 -11.37
N PHE A 19 5.49 6.36 -10.28
CA PHE A 19 5.13 7.76 -10.11
C PHE A 19 5.74 8.68 -11.18
N GLU A 20 6.98 8.42 -11.59
CA GLU A 20 7.63 9.18 -12.68
C GLU A 20 6.95 8.95 -14.03
N SER A 21 6.48 7.73 -14.30
CA SER A 21 5.80 7.38 -15.55
C SER A 21 4.33 7.81 -15.59
N ASN A 22 3.69 7.97 -14.44
CA ASN A 22 2.28 8.29 -14.33
C ASN A 22 2.02 9.28 -13.18
N PRO A 23 2.02 10.60 -13.47
CA PRO A 23 1.81 11.65 -12.47
C PRO A 23 0.44 11.65 -11.79
N ASP A 24 -0.55 10.94 -12.34
CA ASP A 24 -1.91 10.88 -11.79
C ASP A 24 -2.04 9.82 -10.68
N ILE A 25 -1.00 9.00 -10.46
CA ILE A 25 -0.99 8.03 -9.37
C ILE A 25 -0.82 8.73 -8.03
N ALA A 26 -1.78 8.52 -7.12
CA ALA A 26 -1.71 9.01 -5.74
C ALA A 26 -1.11 7.98 -4.77
N ILE A 27 -1.22 6.68 -5.10
CA ILE A 27 -0.82 5.58 -4.23
C ILE A 27 -0.39 4.37 -5.07
N VAL A 28 0.67 3.70 -4.63
CA VAL A 28 1.08 2.40 -5.16
C VAL A 28 1.44 1.48 -4.01
N GLY A 29 0.99 0.22 -4.08
CA GLY A 29 1.35 -0.83 -3.14
C GLY A 29 1.87 -2.06 -3.89
N SER A 30 2.16 -3.12 -3.16
CA SER A 30 2.47 -4.42 -3.75
C SER A 30 1.93 -5.57 -2.91
N ASN A 31 1.77 -6.71 -3.56
CA ASN A 31 1.58 -8.00 -2.91
C ASN A 31 2.80 -8.36 -2.04
N ILE A 32 2.58 -9.23 -1.06
CA ILE A 32 3.61 -9.70 -0.14
C ILE A 32 3.62 -11.20 0.01
N GLU A 33 4.78 -11.68 0.43
CA GLU A 33 4.97 -13.03 0.94
C GLU A 33 5.16 -12.94 2.45
N GLU A 34 4.47 -13.82 3.17
CA GLU A 34 4.60 -13.98 4.62
C GLU A 34 5.60 -15.10 4.87
N PHE A 35 6.51 -14.88 5.81
CA PHE A 35 7.57 -15.82 6.12
C PHE A 35 7.71 -16.00 7.63
N VAL A 36 8.34 -17.10 8.03
CA VAL A 36 8.66 -17.38 9.44
C VAL A 36 10.15 -17.62 9.57
N ASP A 37 10.80 -16.96 10.53
CA ASP A 37 12.23 -17.02 10.83
C ASP A 37 13.21 -16.56 9.72
N SER A 38 12.94 -16.86 8.45
CA SER A 38 13.75 -16.48 7.28
C SER A 38 12.86 -16.23 6.07
N THR A 39 13.28 -15.32 5.19
CA THR A 39 12.63 -15.05 3.89
C THR A 39 12.64 -16.25 2.94
N ASP A 40 13.42 -17.29 3.24
CA ASP A 40 13.40 -18.55 2.47
C ASP A 40 12.25 -19.49 2.89
N GLN A 41 11.61 -19.22 4.04
CA GLN A 41 10.52 -20.03 4.59
C GLN A 41 9.18 -19.31 4.42
N ILE A 42 8.71 -19.24 3.17
CA ILE A 42 7.42 -18.63 2.84
C ILE A 42 6.28 -19.52 3.35
N ILE A 43 5.44 -18.96 4.21
CA ILE A 43 4.26 -19.62 4.79
C ILE A 43 2.94 -19.13 4.19
N GLY A 44 2.97 -18.00 3.49
CA GLY A 44 1.76 -17.37 3.00
C GLY A 44 2.03 -16.29 1.97
N ARG A 45 0.96 -15.86 1.31
CA ARG A 45 0.97 -14.71 0.40
C ARG A 45 -0.29 -13.92 0.63
N ARG A 46 -0.15 -12.60 0.78
CA ARG A 46 -1.28 -11.68 0.81
C ARG A 46 -1.36 -10.98 -0.54
N LEU A 47 -2.29 -11.46 -1.35
CA LEU A 47 -2.59 -10.90 -2.67
C LEU A 47 -3.76 -9.94 -2.55
N VAL A 48 -3.55 -8.73 -3.05
CA VAL A 48 -4.54 -7.66 -3.18
C VAL A 48 -4.68 -7.29 -4.67
N PRO A 49 -5.77 -6.61 -5.06
CA PRO A 49 -5.98 -6.31 -6.47
C PRO A 49 -4.92 -5.37 -7.06
N GLU A 50 -4.67 -5.51 -8.36
CA GLU A 50 -3.57 -4.82 -9.06
C GLU A 50 -4.05 -3.71 -10.00
N THR A 51 -5.35 -3.64 -10.28
CA THR A 51 -5.94 -2.61 -11.15
C THR A 51 -6.80 -1.62 -10.35
N ASN A 52 -6.85 -0.36 -10.80
CA ASN A 52 -7.65 0.67 -10.12
C ASN A 52 -9.13 0.26 -9.98
N GLN A 53 -9.71 -0.36 -11.02
CA GLN A 53 -11.10 -0.81 -11.00
C GLN A 53 -11.34 -1.87 -9.90
N GLU A 54 -10.44 -2.85 -9.78
CA GLU A 54 -10.56 -3.89 -8.76
C GLU A 54 -10.26 -3.37 -7.36
N ILE A 55 -9.28 -2.47 -7.24
CA ILE A 55 -8.97 -1.76 -5.98
C ILE A 55 -10.24 -1.03 -5.51
N CYS A 56 -10.86 -0.20 -6.36
CA CYS A 56 -12.13 0.49 -6.06
C CYS A 56 -13.25 -0.46 -5.63
N ALA A 57 -13.37 -1.62 -6.29
CA ALA A 57 -14.38 -2.61 -5.94
C ALA A 57 -14.09 -3.30 -4.60
N PHE A 58 -12.83 -3.61 -4.33
CA PHE A 58 -12.36 -4.31 -3.13
C PHE A 58 -12.40 -3.41 -1.89
N SER A 59 -12.05 -2.13 -2.04
CA SER A 59 -12.09 -1.09 -1.00
C SER A 59 -13.45 -0.98 -0.30
N LYS A 60 -14.53 -1.33 -0.99
CA LYS A 60 -15.89 -1.31 -0.42
C LYS A 60 -16.10 -2.35 0.69
N LYS A 61 -15.24 -3.38 0.76
CA LYS A 61 -15.38 -4.51 1.69
C LYS A 61 -14.16 -4.67 2.59
N ARG A 62 -12.96 -4.43 2.08
CA ARG A 62 -11.68 -4.65 2.75
C ARG A 62 -10.66 -3.62 2.31
N ASN A 63 -9.59 -3.45 3.07
CA ASN A 63 -8.47 -2.63 2.66
C ASN A 63 -7.75 -3.28 1.45
N PRO A 64 -7.69 -2.61 0.28
CA PRO A 64 -7.07 -3.15 -0.92
C PRO A 64 -5.54 -3.01 -0.92
N PHE A 65 -4.96 -2.39 0.11
CA PHE A 65 -3.53 -2.20 0.20
C PHE A 65 -2.96 -3.00 1.37
N ASN A 66 -1.66 -3.23 1.28
CA ASN A 66 -0.90 -3.84 2.34
C ASN A 66 0.01 -2.77 2.95
N HIS A 67 -0.08 -2.60 4.27
CA HIS A 67 0.51 -1.49 4.99
C HIS A 67 2.02 -1.29 4.78
N MET A 68 2.76 -2.38 4.76
CA MET A 68 4.22 -2.34 4.66
C MET A 68 4.76 -2.01 3.27
N THR A 69 3.92 -2.03 2.22
CA THR A 69 4.34 -1.79 0.83
C THR A 69 3.89 -0.46 0.26
N VAL A 70 2.97 0.27 0.88
CA VAL A 70 2.43 1.49 0.27
C VAL A 70 3.45 2.63 0.17
N MET A 71 3.46 3.29 -0.99
CA MET A 71 4.09 4.59 -1.25
C MET A 71 3.01 5.53 -1.78
N PHE A 72 3.04 6.79 -1.35
CA PHE A 72 2.00 7.77 -1.65
C PHE A 72 2.60 9.07 -2.20
N ASP A 73 1.84 9.75 -3.06
CA ASP A 73 2.08 11.17 -3.32
C ASP A 73 1.67 11.98 -2.10
N LYS A 74 2.62 12.79 -1.61
CA LYS A 74 2.42 13.59 -0.40
C LYS A 74 1.31 14.63 -0.56
N LYS A 75 1.18 15.25 -1.74
CA LYS A 75 0.18 16.30 -1.95
C LYS A 75 -1.23 15.70 -1.96
N ALA A 76 -1.40 14.56 -2.63
CA ALA A 76 -2.64 13.82 -2.67
C ALA A 76 -3.12 13.45 -1.25
N ILE A 77 -2.24 12.89 -0.41
CA ILE A 77 -2.57 12.50 0.98
C ILE A 77 -2.87 13.70 1.89
N LEU A 78 -2.26 14.85 1.65
CA LEU A 78 -2.59 16.06 2.41
C LEU A 78 -3.95 16.65 2.00
N ALA A 79 -4.29 16.63 0.71
CA ALA A 79 -5.53 17.21 0.18
C ALA A 79 -6.82 16.57 0.75
N VAL A 80 -6.72 15.31 1.12
CA VAL A 80 -7.76 14.42 1.66
C VAL A 80 -7.79 14.37 3.19
N GLY A 81 -6.97 15.18 3.86
CA GLY A 81 -7.03 15.40 5.31
C GLY A 81 -6.00 14.65 6.15
N ASN A 82 -5.03 13.97 5.52
CA ASN A 82 -3.92 13.28 6.17
C ASN A 82 -4.34 12.21 7.21
N TYR A 83 -3.38 11.66 7.94
CA TYR A 83 -3.61 10.73 9.03
C TYR A 83 -4.44 11.36 10.15
N ARG A 84 -5.53 10.68 10.54
CA ARG A 84 -6.30 11.02 11.74
C ARG A 84 -5.95 10.06 12.88
N PRO A 85 -5.86 10.54 14.13
CA PRO A 85 -5.49 9.70 15.26
C PRO A 85 -6.63 8.76 15.64
N LEU A 86 -6.59 7.51 15.16
CA LEU A 86 -7.46 6.41 15.62
C LEU A 86 -6.60 5.24 16.06
N LYS A 87 -6.44 5.09 17.38
CA LYS A 87 -5.60 4.06 17.99
C LYS A 87 -6.03 2.66 17.52
N GLY A 88 -5.10 1.91 16.93
CA GLY A 88 -5.31 0.53 16.46
C GLY A 88 -6.02 0.38 15.11
N PHE A 89 -6.47 1.48 14.49
CA PHE A 89 -7.04 1.50 13.13
C PHE A 89 -6.32 2.51 12.23
N GLU A 90 -5.11 2.89 12.65
CA GLU A 90 -4.29 3.84 11.94
C GLU A 90 -4.08 3.34 10.52
N ASP A 91 -3.70 2.07 10.33
CA ASP A 91 -3.46 1.45 9.01
C ASP A 91 -4.69 1.42 8.10
N TYR A 92 -5.87 1.18 8.66
CA TYR A 92 -7.10 1.21 7.89
C TYR A 92 -7.37 2.61 7.34
N MET A 93 -7.19 3.66 8.15
CA MET A 93 -7.32 5.04 7.66
C MET A 93 -6.10 5.55 6.88
N ARG A 94 -4.90 4.99 7.09
CA ARG A 94 -3.69 5.31 6.31
C ARG A 94 -3.88 5.00 4.83
N GLU A 95 -4.69 4.00 4.52
CA GLU A 95 -4.88 3.45 3.16
C GLU A 95 -6.29 3.65 2.58
N SER A 96 -7.30 3.94 3.41
CA SER A 96 -8.69 4.20 2.97
C SER A 96 -8.93 5.64 2.45
N VAL A 97 -7.85 6.30 2.03
CA VAL A 97 -7.88 7.69 1.60
C VAL A 97 -8.22 7.77 0.11
N VAL A 98 -9.46 8.24 -0.14
CA VAL A 98 -10.12 8.71 -1.36
C VAL A 98 -9.36 8.52 -2.69
N ILE A 99 -9.85 7.58 -3.50
CA ILE A 99 -9.63 7.54 -4.94
C ILE A 99 -10.55 8.62 -5.54
N PHE A 100 -9.97 9.68 -6.11
CA PHE A 100 -10.71 10.57 -7.01
C PHE A 100 -10.81 9.92 -8.39
N GLU A 101 -11.96 10.17 -9.02
CA GLU A 101 -12.58 9.56 -10.21
C GLU A 101 -11.66 8.86 -11.24
#